data_AF-A0A1D9Q0Y8-F1
#
_entry.id   AF-A0A1D9Q0Y8-F1
#
_cell.length_a   1.000
_cell.length_b   1.000
_cell.length_c   1.000
_cell.angle_alpha   90.00
_cell.angle_beta   90.00
_cell.angle_gamma   90.00
#
_symmetry.space_group_name_H-M   'P 1'
#
loop_
_entity.id
_entity.type
_entity.pdbx_description
1 polymer ?
#
loop_
_entity_poly.entity_id
_entity_poly.type
_entity_poly.pdbx_seq_one_letter_code
_entity_poly.pdbx_strand_id
1 'polypeptide(L)'
;MRFFPSTFIVSCIASAAANPLVSISPMADSPIPLPSLVIPSYAVLNSYCEDAGSNAYVGVQYDNGVITSYNYGECYPYTVNGSAALAAVFCKSVTCNNCLGDNCTDPNLTLTVPRSLVLVNPWGLLTTVLGKGAICQKPSLS
;
A
#
# COMPACT_ATOMS: atom_id res chain seq x y z
N MET A 1 18.46 61.56 -76.69
CA MET A 1 18.35 62.18 -75.35
C MET A 1 18.07 61.08 -74.32
N ARG A 2 18.97 60.97 -73.34
CA ARG A 2 18.86 60.47 -71.95
C ARG A 2 17.99 59.26 -71.55
N PHE A 3 18.57 58.55 -70.56
CA PHE A 3 18.02 57.71 -69.49
C PHE A 3 17.91 56.18 -69.73
N PHE A 4 18.91 55.47 -69.21
CA PHE A 4 18.92 54.06 -68.78
C PHE A 4 18.39 53.95 -67.32
N PRO A 5 18.29 52.75 -66.71
CA PRO A 5 17.63 51.51 -67.14
C PRO A 5 16.75 50.92 -66.00
N SER A 6 15.93 49.91 -66.28
CA SER A 6 15.34 49.07 -65.23
C SER A 6 14.94 47.70 -65.82
N THR A 7 15.64 46.64 -65.40
CA THR A 7 15.16 45.55 -64.50
C THR A 7 14.42 44.42 -65.26
N PHE A 8 14.40 43.14 -64.90
CA PHE A 8 14.81 42.32 -63.74
C PHE A 8 15.13 40.90 -64.28
N ILE A 9 16.09 40.18 -63.69
CA ILE A 9 16.25 38.72 -63.83
C ILE A 9 15.83 38.11 -62.50
N VAL A 10 14.90 37.15 -62.51
CA VAL A 10 14.64 36.29 -61.36
C VAL A 10 14.62 34.83 -61.80
N SER A 11 15.59 34.10 -61.25
CA SER A 11 15.86 32.67 -61.38
C SER A 11 15.12 31.89 -60.30
N CYS A 12 14.74 30.65 -60.62
CA CYS A 12 14.04 29.71 -59.75
C CYS A 12 14.79 29.44 -58.44
N ILE A 13 14.10 29.59 -57.31
CA ILE A 13 14.62 29.23 -55.97
C ILE A 13 14.02 27.88 -55.56
N ALA A 14 14.91 26.94 -55.24
CA ALA A 14 14.59 25.66 -54.62
C ALA A 14 14.26 25.86 -53.13
N SER A 15 13.14 25.29 -52.68
CA SER A 15 12.68 25.32 -51.30
C SER A 15 13.47 24.32 -50.44
N ALA A 16 14.37 24.81 -49.59
CA ALA A 16 14.91 24.04 -48.48
C ALA A 16 14.06 24.32 -47.23
N ALA A 17 13.44 23.27 -46.67
CA ALA A 17 12.66 23.34 -45.44
C ALA A 17 13.59 23.48 -44.22
N ALA A 18 13.39 24.52 -43.42
CA ALA A 18 14.01 24.68 -42.11
C ALA A 18 13.05 24.17 -41.03
N ASN A 19 13.44 23.12 -40.31
CA ASN A 19 12.77 22.71 -39.08
C ASN A 19 13.19 23.63 -37.93
N PRO A 20 12.27 24.20 -37.12
CA PRO A 20 12.66 24.87 -35.90
C PRO A 20 13.06 23.83 -34.84
N LEU A 21 14.30 23.94 -34.35
CA LEU A 21 14.74 23.23 -33.16
C LEU A 21 13.97 23.79 -31.95
N VAL A 22 12.92 23.08 -31.54
CA VAL A 22 12.26 23.32 -30.25
C VAL A 22 13.20 22.83 -29.16
N SER A 23 13.78 23.76 -28.41
CA SER A 23 14.54 23.47 -27.19
C SER A 23 13.55 22.99 -26.12
N ILE A 24 13.46 21.67 -25.94
CA ILE A 24 12.68 21.06 -24.87
C ILE A 24 13.52 21.19 -23.60
N SER A 25 13.20 22.14 -22.74
CA SER A 25 13.74 22.17 -21.38
C SER A 25 13.38 20.84 -20.69
N PRO A 26 14.33 20.10 -20.10
CA PRO A 26 13.99 18.96 -19.26
C PRO A 26 13.23 19.52 -18.06
N MET A 27 11.93 19.25 -17.98
CA MET A 27 11.18 19.42 -16.75
C MET A 27 11.85 18.51 -15.73
N ALA A 28 12.47 19.12 -14.72
CA ALA A 28 12.98 18.39 -13.58
C ALA A 28 11.78 17.70 -12.92
N ASP A 29 11.68 16.38 -13.11
CA ASP A 29 10.83 15.51 -12.30
C ASP A 29 11.22 15.73 -10.85
N SER A 30 10.44 16.55 -10.14
CA SER A 30 10.52 16.58 -8.70
C SER A 30 9.94 15.25 -8.22
N PRO A 31 10.74 14.38 -7.58
CA PRO A 31 10.20 13.14 -7.05
C PRO A 31 9.11 13.51 -6.06
N ILE A 32 7.87 13.10 -6.36
CA ILE A 32 6.75 13.21 -5.45
C ILE A 32 7.17 12.46 -4.17
N PRO A 33 7.14 13.09 -2.99
CA PRO A 33 7.40 12.39 -1.74
C PRO A 33 6.35 11.30 -1.61
N LEU A 34 6.73 10.04 -1.84
CA LEU A 34 5.90 8.91 -1.51
C LEU A 34 5.67 8.98 0.01
N PRO A 35 4.42 8.90 0.50
CA PRO A 35 4.18 8.81 1.93
C PRO A 35 4.99 7.63 2.46
N SER A 36 5.94 7.93 3.35
CA SER A 36 6.76 6.90 3.99
C SER A 36 5.81 6.02 4.79
N LEU A 37 5.62 4.79 4.32
CA LEU A 37 4.84 3.78 5.04
C LEU A 37 5.64 3.38 6.28
N VAL A 38 5.42 4.07 7.40
CA VAL A 38 6.11 3.77 8.65
C VAL A 38 5.47 2.54 9.26
N ILE A 39 6.05 1.37 8.98
CA ILE A 39 5.70 0.14 9.68
C ILE A 39 6.40 0.20 11.05
N PRO A 40 5.66 0.16 12.17
CA PRO A 40 6.25 0.16 13.50
C PRO A 40 7.11 -1.09 13.66
N SER A 41 8.18 -0.97 14.44
CA SER A 41 9.03 -2.13 14.73
C SER A 41 8.23 -3.23 15.43
N TYR A 42 8.69 -4.48 15.28
CA TYR A 42 8.14 -5.63 16.01
C TYR A 42 7.97 -5.34 17.51
N ALA A 43 8.96 -4.71 18.14
CA ALA A 43 8.94 -4.44 19.58
C ALA A 43 7.75 -3.54 19.97
N VAL A 44 7.45 -2.51 19.17
CA VAL A 44 6.34 -1.58 19.44
C VAL A 44 5.00 -2.32 19.39
N LEU A 45 4.74 -3.07 18.32
CA LEU A 45 3.48 -3.83 18.19
C LEU A 45 3.37 -4.98 19.20
N ASN A 46 4.47 -5.66 19.49
CA ASN A 46 4.47 -6.73 20.49
C ASN A 46 4.17 -6.20 21.89
N SER A 47 4.83 -5.11 22.31
CA SER A 47 4.54 -4.46 23.59
C SER A 47 3.09 -3.98 23.66
N TYR A 48 2.59 -3.31 22.61
CA TYR A 48 1.19 -2.88 22.55
C TYR A 48 0.22 -4.06 22.75
N CYS A 49 0.49 -5.20 22.09
CA CYS A 49 -0.33 -6.41 22.21
C CYS A 49 -0.29 -7.02 23.62
N GLU A 50 0.88 -7.12 24.23
CA GLU A 50 1.03 -7.66 25.59
C GLU A 50 0.37 -6.75 26.65
N ASP A 51 0.50 -5.43 26.48
CA ASP A 51 -0.06 -4.42 27.40
C ASP A 51 -1.58 -4.29 27.29
N ALA A 52 -2.17 -4.66 26.15
CA ALA A 52 -3.63 -4.65 25.92
C ALA A 52 -4.40 -5.67 26.78
N GLY A 53 -3.71 -6.64 27.38
CA GLY A 53 -4.24 -7.49 28.43
C GLY A 53 -4.18 -8.99 28.15
N SER A 54 -4.72 -9.78 29.08
CA SER A 54 -4.58 -11.23 29.06
C SER A 54 -5.34 -11.94 27.92
N ASN A 55 -6.33 -11.30 27.33
CA ASN A 55 -7.09 -11.83 26.20
C ASN A 55 -6.65 -11.31 24.83
N ALA A 56 -5.85 -10.24 24.78
CA ALA A 56 -5.29 -9.74 23.52
C ALA A 56 -4.29 -10.75 22.95
N TYR A 57 -4.36 -11.00 21.65
CA TYR A 57 -3.49 -11.98 20.98
C TYR A 57 -2.71 -11.40 19.80
N VAL A 58 -3.16 -10.29 19.23
CA VAL A 58 -2.52 -9.62 18.10
C VAL A 58 -2.54 -8.10 18.29
N GLY A 59 -1.43 -7.44 17.98
CA GLY A 59 -1.32 -6.00 17.80
C GLY A 59 -1.20 -5.68 16.30
N VAL A 60 -1.97 -4.71 15.81
CA VAL A 60 -2.13 -4.43 14.38
C VAL A 60 -1.94 -2.94 14.12
N GLN A 61 -1.17 -2.62 13.07
CA GLN A 61 -1.03 -1.29 12.50
C GLN A 61 -1.81 -1.21 11.19
N TYR A 62 -2.73 -0.26 11.08
CA TYR A 62 -3.40 0.10 9.84
C TYR A 62 -2.67 1.21 9.08
N ASP A 63 -2.94 1.36 7.79
CA ASP A 63 -2.27 2.32 6.91
C ASP A 63 -2.47 3.80 7.27
N ASN A 64 -3.52 4.10 8.03
CA ASN A 64 -3.79 5.43 8.60
C ASN A 64 -2.96 5.72 9.86
N GLY A 65 -2.04 4.84 10.25
CA GLY A 65 -1.20 5.02 11.44
C GLY A 65 -1.88 4.62 12.76
N VAL A 66 -3.12 4.12 12.73
CA VAL A 66 -3.80 3.60 13.92
C VAL A 66 -3.20 2.24 14.31
N ILE A 67 -2.82 2.12 15.59
CA ILE A 67 -2.44 0.86 16.22
C ILE A 67 -3.61 0.39 17.08
N THR A 68 -3.95 -0.89 17.00
CA THR A 68 -4.98 -1.52 17.84
C THR A 68 -4.60 -2.96 18.18
N SER A 69 -5.40 -3.59 19.05
CA SER A 69 -5.27 -4.99 19.42
C SER A 69 -6.62 -5.69 19.33
N TYR A 70 -6.60 -7.00 19.11
CA TYR A 70 -7.81 -7.82 19.12
C TYR A 70 -7.72 -8.93 20.17
N ASN A 71 -8.86 -9.19 20.82
CA ASN A 71 -9.01 -10.26 21.79
C ASN A 71 -9.51 -11.55 21.16
N TYR A 72 -9.24 -12.68 21.81
CA TYR A 72 -9.80 -13.97 21.40
C TYR A 72 -11.32 -13.89 21.19
N GLY A 73 -11.78 -14.41 20.06
CA GLY A 73 -13.20 -14.42 19.69
C GLY A 73 -13.73 -13.12 19.09
N GLU A 74 -12.95 -12.04 19.07
CA GLU A 74 -13.31 -10.83 18.32
C GLU A 74 -13.03 -11.03 16.82
N CYS A 75 -13.84 -10.36 15.99
CA CYS A 75 -13.53 -10.25 14.57
C CYS A 75 -12.39 -9.24 14.40
N TYR A 76 -11.28 -9.71 13.84
CA TYR A 76 -10.16 -8.91 13.40
C TYR A 76 -10.35 -8.63 11.88
N PRO A 77 -10.90 -7.46 11.49
CA PRO A 77 -10.99 -7.07 10.09
C PRO A 77 -9.61 -6.73 9.54
N TYR A 78 -9.36 -7.03 8.27
CA TYR A 78 -8.11 -6.64 7.60
C TYR A 78 -8.17 -5.24 7.01
N THR A 79 -9.35 -4.61 7.02
CA THR A 79 -9.55 -3.22 6.61
C THR A 79 -10.50 -2.53 7.59
N VAL A 80 -10.12 -1.36 8.09
CA VAL A 80 -10.97 -0.53 8.98
C VAL A 80 -11.09 0.86 8.38
N ASN A 81 -12.31 1.34 8.15
CA ASN A 81 -12.57 2.68 7.58
C ASN A 81 -11.80 2.95 6.27
N GLY A 82 -11.62 1.92 5.43
CA GLY A 82 -10.87 2.01 4.18
C GLY A 82 -9.34 1.87 4.32
N SER A 83 -8.83 1.76 5.55
CA SER A 83 -7.42 1.54 5.84
C SER A 83 -7.09 0.06 5.98
N ALA A 84 -6.16 -0.44 5.18
CA ALA A 84 -5.73 -1.84 5.23
C ALA A 84 -4.75 -2.07 6.39
N ALA A 85 -4.81 -3.26 6.99
CA ALA A 85 -3.81 -3.72 7.96
C ALA A 85 -2.46 -3.85 7.25
N LEU A 86 -1.47 -3.09 7.70
CA LEU A 86 -0.11 -3.06 7.16
C LEU A 86 0.79 -4.08 7.83
N ALA A 87 0.66 -4.21 9.15
CA ALA A 87 1.45 -5.12 9.94
C ALA A 87 0.66 -5.63 11.13
N ALA A 88 0.84 -6.91 11.46
CA ALA A 88 0.28 -7.53 12.63
C ALA A 88 1.36 -8.36 13.34
N VAL A 89 1.42 -8.25 14.66
CA VAL A 89 2.30 -9.06 15.52
C VAL A 89 1.44 -9.88 16.46
N PHE A 90 1.58 -11.18 16.39
CA PHE A 90 0.87 -12.11 17.26
C PHE A 90 1.65 -12.29 18.55
N CYS A 91 1.25 -11.63 19.63
CA CYS A 91 1.88 -11.82 20.93
C CYS A 91 1.47 -13.14 21.63
N LYS A 92 0.50 -13.87 21.07
CA LYS A 92 0.08 -15.21 21.53
C LYS A 92 -0.19 -16.13 20.36
N SER A 93 -0.01 -17.45 20.58
CA SER A 93 -0.40 -18.46 19.59
C SER A 93 -1.93 -18.50 19.49
N VAL A 94 -2.44 -18.68 18.28
CA VAL A 94 -3.88 -18.69 17.98
C VAL A 94 -4.23 -19.68 16.87
N THR A 95 -5.50 -20.09 16.83
CA THR A 95 -6.10 -20.72 15.65
C THR A 95 -7.13 -19.74 15.08
N CYS A 96 -6.88 -19.26 13.86
CA CYS A 96 -7.69 -18.26 13.18
C CYS A 96 -8.54 -18.90 12.09
N ASN A 97 -9.80 -18.52 12.03
CA ASN A 97 -10.67 -18.76 10.89
C ASN A 97 -10.76 -17.45 10.09
N ASN A 98 -10.15 -17.44 8.91
CA ASN A 98 -10.28 -16.38 7.94
C ASN A 98 -11.71 -16.33 7.40
N CYS A 99 -12.20 -15.13 7.09
CA CYS A 99 -13.56 -14.86 6.66
C CYS A 99 -13.59 -14.10 5.34
N LEU A 100 -14.60 -14.33 4.51
CA LEU A 100 -14.74 -13.62 3.22
C LEU A 100 -15.34 -12.23 3.40
N GLY A 101 -16.11 -11.99 4.46
CA GLY A 101 -16.74 -10.72 4.79
C GLY A 101 -16.06 -9.99 5.95
N ASP A 102 -16.34 -8.69 6.04
CA ASP A 102 -15.76 -7.78 7.04
C ASP A 102 -16.26 -8.05 8.48
N ASN A 103 -17.40 -8.73 8.62
CA ASN A 103 -18.03 -9.03 9.92
C ASN A 103 -17.70 -10.44 10.45
N CYS A 104 -16.81 -11.17 9.76
CA CYS A 104 -16.40 -12.52 10.13
C CYS A 104 -17.53 -13.57 10.30
N THR A 105 -18.64 -13.43 9.57
CA THR A 105 -19.79 -14.35 9.65
C THR A 105 -19.66 -15.57 8.74
N ASP A 106 -18.67 -15.59 7.86
CA ASP A 106 -18.48 -16.53 6.75
C ASP A 106 -17.07 -17.12 6.76
N PRO A 107 -16.76 -18.04 7.69
CA PRO A 107 -15.44 -18.65 7.77
C PRO A 107 -15.11 -19.46 6.51
N ASN A 108 -13.87 -19.37 6.06
CA ASN A 108 -13.38 -19.98 4.81
C ASN A 108 -12.12 -20.83 5.00
N LEU A 109 -11.12 -20.31 5.74
CA LEU A 109 -9.82 -20.96 5.87
C LEU A 109 -9.32 -20.91 7.31
N THR A 110 -9.08 -22.07 7.91
CA THR A 110 -8.49 -22.19 9.25
C THR A 110 -6.97 -22.29 9.17
N LEU A 111 -6.27 -21.49 9.98
CA LEU A 111 -4.81 -21.50 10.09
C LEU A 111 -4.40 -21.39 11.56
N THR A 112 -3.38 -22.14 11.96
CA THR A 112 -2.71 -21.94 13.25
C THR A 112 -1.55 -20.97 13.08
N VAL A 113 -1.54 -19.91 13.89
CA VAL A 113 -0.52 -18.87 13.89
C VAL A 113 0.26 -18.95 15.20
N PRO A 114 1.59 -19.15 15.16
CA PRO A 114 2.41 -19.17 16.36
C PRO A 114 2.62 -17.77 16.93
N ARG A 115 2.88 -17.71 18.24
CA ARG A 115 3.39 -16.50 18.90
C ARG A 115 4.65 -15.98 18.20
N SER A 116 4.81 -14.66 18.23
CA SER A 116 5.89 -13.90 17.61
C SER A 116 5.90 -13.94 16.08
N LEU A 117 4.87 -14.50 15.43
CA LEU A 117 4.69 -14.31 14.00
C LEU A 117 4.40 -12.84 13.70
N VAL A 118 5.09 -12.32 12.69
CA VAL A 118 4.82 -11.02 12.10
C VAL A 118 4.22 -11.22 10.73
N LEU A 119 3.03 -10.68 10.52
CA LEU A 119 2.39 -10.62 9.21
C LEU A 119 2.57 -9.21 8.67
N VAL A 120 3.27 -9.07 7.55
CA VAL A 120 3.47 -7.78 6.87
C VAL A 120 2.72 -7.81 5.56
N ASN A 121 1.89 -6.81 5.33
CA ASN A 121 1.03 -6.65 4.17
C ASN A 121 1.42 -5.39 3.39
N PRO A 122 2.60 -5.38 2.74
CA PRO A 122 2.95 -4.24 1.91
C PRO A 122 1.92 -4.20 0.76
N TRP A 123 1.15 -3.12 0.68
CA TRP A 123 0.13 -2.85 -0.35
C TRP A 123 -1.20 -3.62 -0.27
N GLY A 124 -1.60 -4.16 0.88
CA GLY A 124 -2.97 -4.69 1.02
C GLY A 124 -3.23 -6.06 0.36
N LEU A 125 -2.23 -6.66 -0.29
CA LEU A 125 -2.34 -7.90 -1.07
C LEU A 125 -2.85 -9.11 -0.27
N LEU A 126 -2.59 -9.17 1.03
CA LEU A 126 -3.03 -10.28 1.89
C LEU A 126 -4.56 -10.36 1.98
N THR A 127 -5.27 -9.24 1.83
CA THR A 127 -6.75 -9.22 1.83
C THR A 127 -7.37 -9.90 0.62
N THR A 128 -6.60 -10.09 -0.46
CA THR A 128 -7.09 -10.79 -1.66
C THR A 128 -7.04 -12.31 -1.48
N VAL A 129 -6.14 -12.82 -0.64
CA VAL A 129 -5.89 -14.27 -0.48
C VAL A 129 -6.49 -14.82 0.81
N LEU A 130 -6.40 -14.07 1.91
CA LEU A 130 -6.91 -14.49 3.23
C LEU A 130 -8.35 -14.06 3.47
N GLY A 131 -8.98 -13.35 2.54
CA GLY A 131 -10.31 -12.76 2.74
C GLY A 131 -10.23 -11.41 3.44
N LYS A 132 -11.29 -11.04 4.16
CA LYS A 132 -11.48 -9.68 4.69
C LYS A 132 -11.28 -9.54 6.19
N GLY A 133 -11.15 -10.64 6.91
CA GLY A 133 -10.87 -10.63 8.34
C GLY A 133 -10.66 -12.04 8.88
N ALA A 134 -10.48 -12.15 10.19
CA ALA A 134 -10.43 -13.43 10.87
C ALA A 134 -11.01 -13.36 12.28
N ILE A 135 -11.57 -14.48 12.75
CA ILE A 135 -11.82 -14.71 14.18
C ILE A 135 -10.80 -15.72 14.67
N CYS A 136 -10.07 -15.35 15.73
CA CYS A 136 -9.03 -16.20 16.28
C CYS A 136 -9.38 -16.66 17.69
N GLN A 137 -9.11 -17.93 17.97
CA GLN A 137 -9.33 -18.60 19.24
C GLN A 137 -8.01 -19.05 19.85
N LYS A 138 -8.05 -19.37 21.14
CA LYS A 138 -6.92 -20.05 21.78
C LYS A 138 -6.66 -21.38 21.05
N PRO A 139 -5.39 -21.78 20.84
CA PRO A 139 -5.09 -23.04 20.20
C PRO A 139 -5.71 -24.17 21.01
N SER A 140 -6.38 -25.10 20.35
CA SER A 140 -6.79 -26.36 20.97
C SER A 140 -5.52 -27.08 21.40
N LEU A 141 -5.33 -27.27 22.71
CA LEU A 141 -4.35 -28.24 23.21
C LEU A 141 -4.88 -29.63 22.81
N SER A 142 -4.42 -30.14 21.67
CA SER A 142 -4.63 -31.52 21.23
C SER A 142 -3.67 -32.45 21.97
#